data_AF-A0A935IVW3-F1
#
_entry.id   AF-A0A935IVW3-F1
#
_cell.length_a   1.000
_cell.length_b   1.000
_cell.length_c   1.000
_cell.angle_alpha   90.00
_cell.angle_beta   90.00
_cell.angle_gamma   90.00
#
_symmetry.space_group_name_H-M   'P 1'
#
loop_
_entity.id
_entity.type
_entity.pdbx_description
1 polymer ?
#
loop_
_entity_poly.entity_id
_entity_poly.type
_entity_poly.pdbx_seq_one_letter_code
_entity_poly.pdbx_strand_id
1 'polypeptide(L)'
;MLANIKKSLVVLLLLINVFFVGQDWVASTNIADRGANALDCWEAQMALVRDSLPIKRGVVGYISEQDVPGAEYGLWDIETEFFLTQYALAPLIVKKGIVAEWNVVVLSNKDLAIWAKTYTGQYKIIDVEGKVHVLHRLEAP
;
A
#
# COMPACT_ATOMS: atom_id res chain seq x y z
N MET A 1 12.79 23.45 -38.58
CA MET A 1 11.71 22.59 -38.02
C MET A 1 12.24 21.66 -36.93
N LEU A 2 13.23 20.78 -37.22
CA LEU A 2 13.77 19.81 -36.25
C LEU A 2 14.34 20.44 -34.96
N ALA A 3 15.03 21.59 -35.08
CA ALA A 3 15.60 22.29 -33.92
C ALA A 3 14.54 22.85 -32.96
N ASN A 4 13.39 23.29 -33.48
CA ASN A 4 12.30 23.82 -32.66
C ASN A 4 11.57 22.69 -31.93
N ILE A 5 11.40 21.53 -32.59
CA ILE A 5 10.83 20.33 -31.96
C ILE A 5 11.70 19.85 -30.79
N LYS A 6 13.03 19.81 -30.97
CA LYS A 6 13.97 19.44 -29.90
C LYS A 6 13.87 20.37 -28.68
N LYS A 7 13.81 21.69 -28.91
CA LYS A 7 13.64 22.68 -27.83
C LYS A 7 12.32 22.47 -27.07
N SER A 8 11.21 22.30 -27.80
CA SER A 8 9.91 22.04 -27.17
C SER A 8 9.91 20.74 -26.35
N LEU A 9 10.55 19.68 -26.85
CA LEU A 9 10.65 18.41 -26.13
C LEU A 9 11.46 18.56 -24.83
N VAL A 10 12.57 19.30 -24.86
CA VAL A 10 13.39 19.56 -23.66
C VAL A 10 12.59 20.35 -22.63
N VAL A 11 11.86 21.39 -23.06
CA VAL A 11 10.99 22.17 -22.16
C VAL A 11 9.91 21.28 -21.55
N LEU A 12 9.28 20.41 -22.35
CA LEU A 12 8.27 19.47 -21.85
C LEU A 12 8.86 18.50 -20.82
N LEU A 13 10.04 17.93 -21.08
CA LEU A 13 10.71 17.03 -20.14
C LEU A 13 11.09 17.73 -18.83
N LEU A 14 11.51 19.00 -18.90
CA LEU A 14 11.79 19.80 -17.72
C LEU A 14 10.53 20.07 -16.91
N LEU A 15 9.42 20.44 -17.56
CA LEU A 15 8.14 20.66 -16.88
C LEU A 15 7.64 19.37 -16.21
N ILE A 16 7.76 18.22 -16.90
CA ILE A 16 7.42 16.91 -16.34
C ILE A 16 8.29 16.61 -15.11
N ASN A 17 9.60 16.84 -15.17
CA ASN A 17 10.49 16.61 -14.03
C ASN A 17 10.14 17.52 -12.84
N VAL A 18 9.93 18.81 -13.08
CA VAL A 18 9.55 19.76 -12.02
C VAL A 18 8.23 19.36 -11.39
N PHE A 19 7.26 18.88 -12.18
CA PHE A 19 6.00 18.36 -11.69
C PHE A 19 6.20 17.16 -10.76
N PHE A 20 6.98 16.16 -11.17
CA PHE A 20 7.26 14.98 -10.34
C PHE A 20 8.02 15.34 -9.06
N VAL A 21 9.08 16.17 -9.15
CA VAL A 21 9.84 16.63 -7.98
C VAL A 21 8.95 17.42 -7.01
N GLY A 22 8.04 18.24 -7.51
CA GLY A 22 7.10 18.97 -6.66
C GLY A 22 6.15 18.02 -5.91
N GLN A 23 5.74 16.95 -6.56
CA GLN A 23 4.92 15.93 -5.91
C GLN A 23 5.75 15.15 -4.84
N ASP A 24 6.98 14.72 -5.15
CA ASP A 24 7.91 14.08 -4.19
C ASP A 24 8.16 14.94 -2.95
N TRP A 25 8.36 16.24 -3.16
CA TRP A 25 8.55 17.19 -2.09
C TRP A 25 7.35 17.23 -1.15
N VAL A 26 6.13 17.42 -1.70
CA VAL A 26 4.88 17.44 -0.93
C VAL A 26 4.67 16.13 -0.15
N ALA A 27 5.05 15.00 -0.73
CA ALA A 27 5.03 13.71 -0.05
C ALA A 27 5.92 13.66 1.19
N SER A 28 7.18 14.06 1.02
CA SER A 28 8.18 14.02 2.07
C SER A 28 7.76 14.91 3.25
N THR A 29 7.10 16.03 2.95
CA THR A 29 6.53 16.90 3.98
C THR A 29 5.30 16.29 4.64
N ASN A 30 4.42 15.60 3.91
CA ASN A 30 3.25 14.94 4.50
C ASN A 30 3.64 13.79 5.45
N ILE A 31 4.75 13.10 5.22
CA ILE A 31 5.27 12.09 6.15
C ILE A 31 5.70 12.74 7.46
N ALA A 32 6.32 13.93 7.40
CA ALA A 32 6.72 14.69 8.59
C ALA A 32 5.54 15.38 9.30
N ASP A 33 4.52 15.83 8.55
CA ASP A 33 3.42 16.68 9.05
C ASP A 33 2.25 15.87 9.65
N ARG A 34 2.16 14.56 9.38
CA ARG A 34 1.20 13.67 10.07
C ARG A 34 1.60 13.41 11.55
N GLY A 35 2.79 13.86 11.97
CA GLY A 35 3.27 13.81 13.35
C GLY A 35 3.63 12.40 13.85
N ALA A 36 4.35 12.32 14.97
CA ALA A 36 4.71 11.05 15.62
C ALA A 36 3.49 10.14 15.85
N ASN A 37 2.33 10.74 16.15
CA ASN A 37 1.07 10.03 16.37
C ASN A 37 0.62 9.17 15.20
N ALA A 38 0.86 9.57 13.94
CA ALA A 38 0.43 8.76 12.79
C ALA A 38 1.28 7.50 12.64
N LEU A 39 2.59 7.61 12.89
CA LEU A 39 3.48 6.45 12.94
C LEU A 39 3.14 5.53 14.11
N ASP A 40 2.95 6.10 15.30
CA ASP A 40 2.57 5.33 16.51
C ASP A 40 1.24 4.59 16.31
N CYS A 41 0.24 5.24 15.70
CA CYS A 41 -1.03 4.60 15.33
C CYS A 41 -0.82 3.48 14.31
N TRP A 42 0.03 3.69 13.29
CA TRP A 42 0.33 2.67 12.29
C TRP A 42 1.02 1.45 12.93
N GLU A 43 2.02 1.67 13.78
CA GLU A 43 2.71 0.62 14.51
C GLU A 43 1.75 -0.15 15.43
N ALA A 44 0.84 0.55 16.12
CA ALA A 44 -0.18 -0.08 16.95
C ALA A 44 -1.11 -0.98 16.11
N GLN A 45 -1.58 -0.51 14.95
CA GLN A 45 -2.42 -1.31 14.05
C GLN A 45 -1.66 -2.53 13.51
N MET A 46 -0.39 -2.37 13.12
CA MET A 46 0.42 -3.48 12.63
C MET A 46 0.78 -4.49 13.75
N ALA A 47 0.84 -4.07 15.01
CA ALA A 47 0.96 -4.99 16.13
C ALA A 47 -0.29 -5.88 16.23
N LEU A 48 -1.48 -5.32 16.07
CA LEU A 48 -2.74 -6.09 16.04
C LEU A 48 -2.78 -7.07 14.86
N VAL A 49 -2.27 -6.66 13.69
CA VAL A 49 -2.11 -7.56 12.52
C VAL A 49 -1.19 -8.73 12.84
N ARG A 50 0.00 -8.44 13.40
CA ARG A 50 0.99 -9.47 13.76
C ARG A 50 0.43 -10.46 14.79
N ASP A 51 -0.41 -9.98 15.69
CA ASP A 51 -1.04 -10.82 16.71
C ASP A 51 -2.21 -11.64 16.14
N SER A 52 -2.88 -11.13 15.10
CA SER A 52 -3.94 -11.84 14.36
C SER A 52 -3.40 -12.91 13.40
N LEU A 53 -2.14 -12.79 12.97
CA LEU A 53 -1.49 -13.77 12.09
C LEU A 53 -1.02 -15.01 12.89
N PRO A 54 -1.29 -16.24 12.41
CA PRO A 54 -0.82 -17.45 13.09
C PRO A 54 0.68 -17.69 12.90
N ILE A 55 1.33 -16.95 12.00
CA ILE A 55 2.76 -17.05 11.71
C ILE A 55 3.54 -15.94 12.42
N LYS A 56 4.69 -16.30 12.99
CA LYS A 56 5.59 -15.35 13.66
C LYS A 56 6.84 -15.02 12.83
N ARG A 57 7.13 -15.82 11.81
CA ARG A 57 8.21 -15.65 10.81
C ARG A 57 7.74 -16.28 9.50
N GLY A 58 8.11 -15.69 8.37
CA GLY A 58 7.68 -16.17 7.05
C GLY A 58 7.36 -15.02 6.11
N VAL A 59 6.58 -15.32 5.06
CA VAL A 59 6.15 -14.36 4.05
C VAL A 59 4.67 -14.09 4.18
N VAL A 60 4.28 -12.82 4.13
CA VAL A 60 2.90 -12.36 3.98
C VAL A 60 2.77 -11.54 2.70
N GLY A 61 1.61 -11.61 2.06
CA GLY A 61 1.26 -10.70 0.98
C GLY A 61 0.85 -9.33 1.52
N TYR A 62 0.88 -8.32 0.66
CA TYR A 62 0.43 -6.96 0.94
C TYR A 62 -0.45 -6.48 -0.20
N ILE A 63 -1.66 -6.05 0.13
CA ILE A 63 -2.64 -5.52 -0.80
C ILE A 63 -3.03 -4.12 -0.31
N SER A 64 -3.04 -3.17 -1.23
CA SER A 64 -3.42 -1.78 -0.97
C SER A 64 -4.41 -1.31 -2.02
N GLU A 65 -4.93 -0.09 -1.90
CA GLU A 65 -5.90 0.46 -2.85
C GLU A 65 -5.40 0.42 -4.31
N GLN A 66 -4.07 0.49 -4.54
CA GLN A 66 -3.48 0.38 -5.89
C GLN A 66 -3.77 -0.95 -6.59
N ASP A 67 -3.99 -2.01 -5.81
CA ASP A 67 -4.22 -3.37 -6.29
C ASP A 67 -5.72 -3.63 -6.58
N VAL A 68 -6.58 -2.64 -6.29
CA VAL A 68 -8.03 -2.73 -6.46
C VAL A 68 -8.45 -1.91 -7.69
N PRO A 69 -8.99 -2.55 -8.75
CA PRO A 69 -9.46 -1.82 -9.92
C PRO A 69 -10.52 -0.77 -9.56
N GLY A 70 -10.25 0.49 -9.87
CA GLY A 70 -11.16 1.61 -9.64
C GLY A 70 -11.15 2.21 -8.23
N ALA A 71 -10.26 1.76 -7.35
CA ALA A 71 -10.00 2.46 -6.09
C ALA A 71 -9.13 3.70 -6.33
N GLU A 72 -9.45 4.77 -5.61
CA GLU A 72 -8.65 6.00 -5.61
C GLU A 72 -7.54 5.88 -4.57
N TYR A 73 -6.31 6.22 -4.94
CA TYR A 73 -5.17 6.19 -4.03
C TYR A 73 -4.25 7.39 -4.28
N GLY A 74 -3.58 7.85 -3.24
CA GLY A 74 -2.49 8.80 -3.36
C GLY A 74 -1.23 8.10 -3.86
N LEU A 75 -0.51 8.71 -4.82
CA LEU A 75 0.79 8.19 -5.28
C LEU A 75 1.80 8.00 -4.11
N TRP A 76 1.64 8.79 -3.06
CA TRP A 76 2.50 8.79 -1.87
C TRP A 76 2.19 7.70 -0.86
N ASP A 77 0.92 7.29 -0.80
CA ASP A 77 0.49 6.25 0.13
C ASP A 77 1.06 4.89 -0.31
N ILE A 78 1.30 4.67 -1.61
CA ILE A 78 1.78 3.41 -2.19
C ILE A 78 3.10 2.91 -1.58
N GLU A 79 4.18 3.70 -1.70
CA GLU A 79 5.50 3.26 -1.26
C GLU A 79 5.67 3.47 0.24
N THR A 80 5.13 4.56 0.76
CA THR A 80 5.25 4.89 2.19
C THR A 80 4.56 3.83 3.05
N GLU A 81 3.29 3.51 2.78
CA GLU A 81 2.56 2.52 3.58
C GLU A 81 3.16 1.13 3.43
N PHE A 82 3.64 0.77 2.23
CA PHE A 82 4.35 -0.49 2.03
C PHE A 82 5.62 -0.58 2.88
N PHE A 83 6.48 0.44 2.86
CA PHE A 83 7.71 0.44 3.65
C PHE A 83 7.44 0.46 5.16
N LEU A 84 6.46 1.26 5.61
CA LEU A 84 6.04 1.29 7.01
C LEU A 84 5.50 -0.07 7.46
N THR A 85 4.68 -0.72 6.63
CA THR A 85 4.16 -2.07 6.90
C THR A 85 5.30 -3.10 6.98
N GLN A 86 6.26 -3.05 6.05
CA GLN A 86 7.41 -3.95 6.06
C GLN A 86 8.26 -3.77 7.33
N TYR A 87 8.44 -2.53 7.79
CA TYR A 87 9.15 -2.26 9.04
C TYR A 87 8.37 -2.78 10.25
N ALA A 88 7.09 -2.42 10.37
CA ALA A 88 6.28 -2.72 11.54
C ALA A 88 5.94 -4.21 11.71
N LEU A 89 5.88 -4.98 10.62
CA LEU A 89 5.61 -6.42 10.65
C LEU A 89 6.85 -7.29 10.79
N ALA A 90 8.05 -6.72 10.89
CA ALA A 90 9.26 -7.50 11.12
C ALA A 90 9.08 -8.43 12.36
N PRO A 91 9.53 -9.71 12.28
CA PRO A 91 10.38 -10.32 11.27
C PRO A 91 9.64 -10.97 10.09
N LEU A 92 8.35 -10.69 9.87
CA LEU A 92 7.65 -11.14 8.67
C LEU A 92 8.17 -10.40 7.42
N ILE A 93 8.32 -11.13 6.33
CA ILE A 93 8.69 -10.57 5.03
C ILE A 93 7.39 -10.21 4.31
N VAL A 94 7.24 -8.95 3.94
CA VAL A 94 6.07 -8.43 3.26
C VAL A 94 6.36 -8.42 1.75
N LYS A 95 5.48 -8.99 0.95
CA LYS A 95 5.57 -8.97 -0.51
C LYS A 95 4.32 -8.36 -1.12
N LYS A 96 4.48 -7.42 -2.05
CA LYS A 96 3.34 -6.82 -2.78
C LYS A 96 2.56 -7.90 -3.54
N GLY A 97 1.23 -7.80 -3.49
CA GLY A 97 0.28 -8.69 -4.16
C GLY A 97 -0.13 -9.93 -3.37
N ILE A 98 -1.00 -10.73 -3.99
CA ILE A 98 -1.63 -11.93 -3.41
C ILE A 98 -0.72 -13.15 -3.54
N VAL A 99 0.45 -13.10 -2.90
CA VAL A 99 1.53 -14.08 -3.12
C VAL A 99 1.70 -15.10 -2.00
N ALA A 100 0.95 -14.97 -0.90
CA ALA A 100 1.04 -15.86 0.25
C ALA A 100 -0.33 -16.37 0.68
N GLU A 101 -0.33 -17.40 1.54
CA GLU A 101 -1.55 -17.90 2.20
C GLU A 101 -2.20 -16.81 3.07
N TRP A 102 -1.35 -16.01 3.72
CA TRP A 102 -1.75 -14.90 4.59
C TRP A 102 -1.36 -13.57 3.95
N ASN A 103 -2.32 -12.65 3.82
CA ASN A 103 -2.10 -11.36 3.18
C ASN A 103 -2.62 -10.26 4.09
N VAL A 104 -1.81 -9.22 4.28
CA VAL A 104 -2.19 -7.99 4.99
C VAL A 104 -2.79 -7.05 3.97
N VAL A 105 -3.90 -6.42 4.34
CA VAL A 105 -4.67 -5.58 3.43
C VAL A 105 -4.96 -4.26 4.11
N VAL A 106 -4.59 -3.17 3.44
CA VAL A 106 -4.92 -1.82 3.86
C VAL A 106 -5.91 -1.28 2.83
N LEU A 107 -7.21 -1.36 3.12
CA LEU A 107 -8.28 -0.94 2.24
C LEU A 107 -9.40 -0.30 3.03
N SER A 108 -10.06 0.70 2.46
CA SER A 108 -11.36 1.14 3.00
C SER A 108 -12.38 0.02 2.89
N ASN A 109 -13.43 0.02 3.75
CA ASN A 109 -14.51 -0.96 3.66
C ASN A 109 -15.16 -1.02 2.26
N LYS A 110 -15.22 0.12 1.56
CA LYS A 110 -15.73 0.19 0.19
C LYS A 110 -14.82 -0.58 -0.78
N ASP A 111 -13.51 -0.33 -0.72
CA ASP A 111 -12.54 -0.93 -1.64
C ASP A 111 -12.31 -2.40 -1.33
N LEU A 112 -12.34 -2.78 -0.04
CA LEU A 112 -12.36 -4.17 0.39
C LEU A 112 -13.57 -4.92 -0.18
N ALA A 113 -14.75 -4.31 -0.18
CA ALA A 113 -15.95 -4.92 -0.77
C ALA A 113 -15.84 -5.06 -2.30
N ILE A 114 -15.16 -4.14 -2.98
CA ILE A 114 -14.87 -4.26 -4.42
C ILE A 114 -13.89 -5.42 -4.65
N TRP A 115 -12.79 -5.45 -3.91
CA TRP A 115 -11.79 -6.51 -3.99
C TRP A 115 -12.39 -7.90 -3.70
N ALA A 116 -13.19 -8.02 -2.64
CA ALA A 116 -13.79 -9.28 -2.21
C ALA A 116 -14.75 -9.87 -3.26
N LYS A 117 -15.41 -9.03 -4.07
CA LYS A 117 -16.24 -9.51 -5.19
C LYS A 117 -15.41 -10.25 -6.24
N THR A 118 -14.20 -9.77 -6.53
CA THR A 118 -13.29 -10.40 -7.49
C THR A 118 -12.80 -11.77 -7.02
N TYR A 119 -12.67 -11.98 -5.71
CA TYR A 119 -12.15 -13.21 -5.10
C TYR A 119 -13.18 -13.92 -4.23
N THR A 120 -14.46 -13.88 -4.64
CA THR A 120 -15.59 -14.41 -3.86
C THR A 120 -15.35 -15.86 -3.45
N GLY A 121 -15.42 -16.14 -2.15
CA GLY A 121 -15.27 -17.48 -1.58
C GLY A 121 -13.84 -18.01 -1.49
N GLN A 122 -12.83 -17.28 -1.99
CA GLN A 122 -11.44 -17.73 -1.98
C GLN A 122 -10.67 -17.33 -0.71
N TYR A 123 -11.17 -16.34 0.03
CA TYR A 123 -10.50 -15.80 1.21
C TYR A 123 -11.47 -15.65 2.38
N LYS A 124 -10.98 -15.95 3.57
CA LYS A 124 -11.58 -15.52 4.82
C LYS A 124 -10.98 -14.17 5.20
N ILE A 125 -11.85 -13.19 5.41
CA ILE A 125 -11.49 -11.84 5.84
C ILE A 125 -11.55 -11.79 7.37
N ILE A 126 -10.49 -11.26 7.99
CA ILE A 126 -10.39 -11.01 9.42
C ILE A 126 -10.17 -9.51 9.60
N ASP A 127 -11.16 -8.83 10.15
CA ASP A 127 -11.06 -7.41 10.46
C ASP A 127 -10.15 -7.19 11.67
N VAL A 128 -9.20 -6.27 11.53
CA VAL A 128 -8.28 -5.92 12.61
C VAL A 128 -8.68 -4.58 13.21
N GLU A 129 -8.43 -3.48 12.49
CA GLU A 129 -8.81 -2.15 12.92
C GLU A 129 -8.80 -1.18 11.74
N GLY A 130 -9.80 -0.29 11.68
CA GLY A 130 -9.86 0.78 10.68
C GLY A 130 -9.89 0.23 9.26
N LYS A 131 -8.85 0.55 8.47
CA LYS A 131 -8.67 0.07 7.09
C LYS A 131 -7.84 -1.22 7.01
N VAL A 132 -7.40 -1.77 8.13
CA VAL A 132 -6.44 -2.87 8.16
C VAL A 132 -7.17 -4.19 8.39
N HIS A 133 -6.93 -5.14 7.48
CA HIS A 133 -7.55 -6.45 7.47
C HIS A 133 -6.48 -7.52 7.20
N VAL A 134 -6.77 -8.75 7.61
CA VAL A 134 -5.98 -9.93 7.27
C VAL A 134 -6.83 -10.87 6.42
N LEU A 135 -6.26 -11.32 5.31
CA LEU A 135 -6.88 -12.32 4.44
C LEU A 135 -6.17 -13.66 4.60
N HIS A 136 -6.97 -14.69 4.85
CA HIS A 136 -6.54 -16.08 4.82
C HIS A 136 -7.09 -16.76 3.57
N ARG A 137 -6.21 -17.27 2.71
CA ARG A 137 -6.62 -18.04 1.53
C ARG A 137 -7.24 -19.37 1.97
N LEU A 138 -8.44 -19.66 1.47
CA LEU A 138 -9.21 -20.87 1.82
C LEU A 138 -8.85 -22.10 0.98
N GLU A 139 -8.21 -21.89 -0.18
CA GLU A 139 -7.74 -22.96 -1.07
C GLU A 139 -6.21 -22.88 -1.19
N ALA A 140 -5.52 -24.00 -0.95
CA ALA A 140 -4.09 -24.14 -1.24
C ALA A 140 -3.88 -24.17 -2.77
N PRO A 141 -2.72 -23.71 -3.28
CA PRO A 141 -2.45 -23.63 -4.72
C PRO A 141 -2.56 -24.98 -5.45
#